data_AF-A0A3A6Q7P8-F1
#
_entry.id   AF-A0A3A6Q7P8-F1
#
_cell.length_a   1.000
_cell.length_b   1.000
_cell.length_c   1.000
_cell.angle_alpha   90.00
_cell.angle_beta   90.00
_cell.angle_gamma   90.00
#
_symmetry.space_group_name_H-M   'P 1'
#
loop_
_entity.id
_entity.type
_entity.pdbx_description
1 polymer ?
#
loop_
_entity_poly.entity_id
_entity_poly.type
_entity_poly.pdbx_seq_one_letter_code
_entity_poly.pdbx_strand_id
1 'polypeptide(L)'
;MEKSGHEQLTTAEGTSCLERGASQPGDDRTSPAENELSARDVCDLTATQRDVLTVVATLTRLSDESSPPLGCDIYDRLTAIRADTSEINRSYTYQTLRWLENHDLVESSPSESDGRANEYQPTNRGMAVLDALATRYSQVATARPGSIDNTSLPPFSLGRPGDDSESGNGHTGQTMRSDGGSVTPSSAPMVRSTRAYGVAKSLRNHLATTDGETITLPDAADLLTTTHRMCTDAIDARSEWFDLTHVDADQPTCIVLTEAGIEAASDDPYCDFTSCL
;
A
#
# COMPACT_ATOMS: atom_id res chain seq x y z
N MET A 1 14.44 -72.89 -7.02
CA MET A 1 13.60 -72.44 -8.15
C MET A 1 13.63 -70.91 -8.12
N GLU A 2 14.73 -70.27 -8.54
CA GLU A 2 15.06 -69.87 -9.94
C GLU A 2 13.90 -69.07 -10.58
N LYS A 3 14.02 -67.82 -11.07
CA LYS A 3 15.09 -67.01 -11.68
C LYS A 3 14.77 -65.51 -11.40
N SER A 4 15.67 -64.60 -11.00
CA SER A 4 16.73 -63.90 -11.77
C SER A 4 16.33 -63.38 -13.16
N GLY A 5 16.35 -62.05 -13.33
CA GLY A 5 16.15 -61.34 -14.60
C GLY A 5 16.73 -59.93 -14.52
N HIS A 6 18.04 -59.84 -14.74
CA HIS A 6 18.76 -58.62 -15.09
C HIS A 6 18.51 -58.28 -16.55
N GLU A 7 18.23 -57.01 -16.88
CA GLU A 7 18.64 -56.43 -18.16
C GLU A 7 19.21 -55.02 -17.92
N GLN A 8 20.52 -54.90 -18.18
CA GLN A 8 21.24 -53.66 -18.41
C GLN A 8 21.11 -53.33 -19.90
N LEU A 9 21.03 -52.05 -20.26
CA LEU A 9 21.42 -51.60 -21.59
C LEU A 9 22.29 -50.34 -21.51
N THR A 10 23.33 -50.39 -22.32
CA THR A 10 24.57 -49.63 -22.34
C THR A 10 24.54 -48.47 -23.34
N THR A 11 25.23 -47.39 -22.97
CA THR A 11 26.22 -46.59 -23.73
C THR A 11 26.03 -46.35 -25.24
N ALA A 12 26.08 -45.08 -25.63
CA ALA A 12 26.75 -44.66 -26.87
C ALA A 12 27.35 -43.25 -26.70
N GLU A 13 28.68 -43.21 -26.67
CA GLU A 13 29.54 -42.05 -26.82
C GLU A 13 29.49 -41.54 -28.26
N GLY A 14 29.60 -40.22 -28.44
CA GLY A 14 29.67 -39.56 -29.74
C GLY A 14 30.56 -38.33 -29.67
N THR A 15 31.86 -38.58 -29.54
CA THR A 15 32.93 -37.57 -29.59
C THR A 15 33.25 -37.27 -31.06
N SER A 16 33.11 -36.02 -31.51
CA SER A 16 33.79 -35.54 -32.72
C SER A 16 34.51 -34.23 -32.47
N CYS A 17 35.84 -34.32 -32.47
CA CYS A 17 36.79 -33.22 -32.55
C CYS A 17 36.89 -32.68 -33.99
N LEU A 18 37.55 -31.52 -34.10
CA LEU A 18 37.88 -30.68 -35.28
C LEU A 18 36.84 -29.56 -35.46
N GLU A 19 37.19 -28.27 -35.47
CA GLU A 19 38.36 -27.68 -36.10
C GLU A 19 38.72 -26.31 -35.50
N ARG A 20 40.00 -25.98 -35.66
CA ARG A 20 40.75 -24.84 -35.13
C ARG A 20 40.54 -23.63 -36.05
N GLY A 21 39.79 -22.62 -35.59
CA GLY A 21 39.66 -21.32 -36.25
C GLY A 21 40.37 -20.23 -35.46
N ALA A 22 41.25 -19.50 -36.13
CA ALA A 22 42.20 -18.56 -35.56
C ALA A 22 41.58 -17.28 -34.97
N SER A 23 42.37 -16.67 -34.08
CA SER A 23 42.15 -15.41 -33.38
C SER A 23 41.81 -14.22 -34.28
N GLN A 24 40.82 -13.43 -33.88
CA GLN A 24 40.78 -11.99 -34.11
C GLN A 24 40.51 -11.28 -32.78
N PRO A 25 41.37 -10.34 -32.34
CA PRO A 25 41.03 -9.38 -31.30
C PRO A 25 40.34 -8.18 -31.99
N GLY A 26 39.09 -7.92 -31.63
CA GLY A 26 38.33 -6.83 -32.23
C GLY A 26 37.18 -6.40 -31.34
N ASP A 27 37.37 -5.24 -30.73
CA ASP A 27 36.36 -4.31 -30.22
C ASP A 27 35.34 -4.84 -29.20
N ASP A 28 35.79 -4.77 -27.95
CA ASP A 28 35.20 -3.95 -26.90
C ASP A 28 34.05 -3.02 -27.35
N ARG A 29 32.86 -3.59 -27.46
CA ARG A 29 31.58 -2.87 -27.41
C ARG A 29 30.64 -3.61 -26.47
N THR A 30 31.01 -3.66 -25.20
CA THR A 30 30.03 -3.59 -24.11
C THR A 30 29.32 -2.24 -24.23
N SER A 31 28.36 -2.17 -25.15
CA SER A 31 27.32 -1.17 -25.06
C SER A 31 26.57 -1.52 -23.77
N PRO A 32 26.54 -0.66 -22.74
CA PRO A 32 25.59 -0.87 -21.67
C PRO A 32 24.24 -0.76 -22.38
N ALA A 33 23.52 -1.87 -22.52
CA ALA A 33 22.09 -1.78 -22.76
C ALA A 33 21.56 -1.12 -21.50
N GLU A 34 21.43 0.20 -21.58
CA GLU A 34 20.89 1.05 -20.55
C GLU A 34 19.54 0.44 -20.22
N ASN A 35 19.47 -0.10 -19.01
CA ASN A 35 18.27 -0.66 -18.38
C ASN A 35 17.37 0.53 -18.05
N GLU A 36 16.99 1.30 -19.07
CA GLU A 36 16.06 2.41 -18.98
C GLU A 36 14.74 1.79 -18.54
N LEU A 37 14.44 1.94 -17.26
CA LEU A 37 13.11 1.70 -16.72
C LEU A 37 12.14 2.46 -17.61
N SER A 38 11.43 1.73 -18.46
CA SER A 38 10.44 2.38 -19.29
C SER A 38 9.39 2.94 -18.34
N ALA A 39 8.88 4.15 -18.61
CA ALA A 39 7.81 4.72 -17.79
C ALA A 39 6.58 3.79 -17.69
N ARG A 40 6.45 2.83 -18.61
CA ARG A 40 5.48 1.73 -18.58
C ARG A 40 5.77 0.70 -17.48
N ASP A 41 7.01 0.28 -17.29
CA ASP A 41 7.39 -0.69 -16.25
C ASP A 41 7.03 -0.21 -14.83
N VAL A 42 7.02 1.10 -14.60
CA VAL A 42 6.62 1.71 -13.32
C VAL A 42 5.09 1.80 -13.16
N CYS A 43 4.34 1.86 -14.26
CA CYS A 43 2.89 2.12 -14.25
C CYS A 43 2.02 0.86 -14.20
N ASP A 44 2.57 -0.32 -14.51
CA ASP A 44 1.75 -1.53 -14.69
C ASP A 44 1.62 -2.39 -13.42
N LEU A 45 2.22 -1.98 -12.29
CA LEU A 45 2.09 -2.72 -11.04
C LEU A 45 0.71 -2.52 -10.40
N THR A 46 0.04 -3.64 -10.12
CA THR A 46 -1.18 -3.65 -9.32
C THR A 46 -0.92 -3.11 -7.91
N ALA A 47 -1.97 -2.71 -7.18
CA ALA A 47 -1.83 -2.24 -5.80
C ALA A 47 -1.12 -3.28 -4.93
N THR A 48 -1.51 -4.55 -5.03
CA THR A 48 -0.89 -5.63 -4.24
C THR A 48 0.56 -5.90 -4.63
N GLN A 49 0.91 -5.81 -5.92
CA GLN A 49 2.32 -5.94 -6.35
C GLN A 49 3.20 -4.82 -5.77
N ARG A 50 2.70 -3.58 -5.77
CA ARG A 50 3.37 -2.44 -5.15
C ARG A 50 3.53 -2.64 -3.64
N ASP A 51 2.50 -3.13 -2.96
CA ASP A 51 2.53 -3.40 -1.52
C ASP A 51 3.56 -4.49 -1.19
N VAL A 52 3.55 -5.61 -1.92
CA VAL A 52 4.50 -6.73 -1.72
C VAL A 52 5.95 -6.24 -1.92
N LEU A 53 6.22 -5.52 -3.02
CA LEU A 53 7.55 -4.98 -3.31
C LEU A 53 8.00 -4.00 -2.22
N THR A 54 7.10 -3.14 -1.75
CA THR A 54 7.37 -2.19 -0.66
C THR A 54 7.69 -2.91 0.65
N VAL A 55 6.95 -3.97 0.97
CA VAL A 55 7.18 -4.78 2.18
C VAL A 55 8.51 -5.50 2.11
N VAL A 56 8.86 -6.11 0.98
CA VAL A 56 10.17 -6.75 0.75
C VAL A 56 11.27 -5.74 1.03
N ALA A 57 11.25 -4.58 0.36
CA ALA A 57 12.28 -3.55 0.54
C ALA A 57 12.34 -3.00 1.99
N THR A 58 11.19 -2.85 2.64
CA THR A 58 11.11 -2.38 4.03
C THR A 58 11.75 -3.39 4.98
N LEU A 59 11.39 -4.68 4.85
CA LEU A 59 11.94 -5.73 5.71
C LEU A 59 13.43 -5.92 5.46
N THR A 60 13.89 -5.92 4.20
CA THR A 60 15.32 -5.99 3.87
C THR A 60 16.11 -4.84 4.51
N ARG A 61 15.54 -3.62 4.58
CA ARG A 61 16.19 -2.47 5.23
C ARG A 61 16.18 -2.51 6.76
N LEU A 62 15.23 -3.23 7.35
CA LEU A 62 15.10 -3.37 8.81
C LEU A 62 15.92 -4.55 9.35
N SER A 63 16.22 -5.53 8.50
CA SER A 63 17.14 -6.62 8.80
C SER A 63 18.57 -6.10 8.76
N ASP A 64 18.99 -5.41 9.83
CA ASP A 64 20.34 -4.82 9.94
C ASP A 64 21.46 -5.86 9.80
N GLU A 65 21.22 -7.14 10.14
CA GLU A 65 22.22 -8.20 10.02
C GLU A 65 21.57 -9.57 9.75
N SER A 66 21.99 -10.23 8.66
CA SER A 66 22.07 -11.70 8.45
C SER A 66 21.08 -12.41 7.53
N SER A 67 19.89 -11.89 7.22
CA SER A 67 18.98 -12.64 6.33
C SER A 67 17.96 -11.74 5.63
N PRO A 68 17.82 -11.85 4.30
CA PRO A 68 16.63 -11.34 3.64
C PRO A 68 15.34 -11.98 4.19
N PRO A 69 14.21 -11.24 4.14
CA PRO A 69 12.94 -11.73 4.67
C PRO A 69 12.44 -12.98 3.97
N LEU A 70 11.83 -13.88 4.72
CA LEU A 70 11.14 -15.03 4.17
C LEU A 70 9.77 -14.63 3.64
N GLY A 71 9.23 -15.44 2.73
CA GLY A 71 7.88 -15.22 2.22
C GLY A 71 6.78 -15.24 3.30
N CYS A 72 6.99 -15.90 4.44
CA CYS A 72 6.08 -15.80 5.59
C CYS A 72 6.15 -14.43 6.28
N ASP A 73 7.35 -13.88 6.47
CA ASP A 73 7.53 -12.58 7.12
C ASP A 73 6.89 -11.46 6.28
N ILE A 74 7.00 -11.58 4.95
CA ILE A 74 6.35 -10.68 3.98
C ILE A 74 4.83 -10.76 4.11
N TYR A 75 4.25 -11.97 4.17
CA TYR A 75 2.81 -12.16 4.34
C TYR A 75 2.30 -11.61 5.68
N ASP A 76 3.01 -11.91 6.77
CA ASP A 76 2.64 -11.44 8.12
C ASP A 76 2.69 -9.90 8.17
N ARG A 77 3.69 -9.29 7.52
CA ARG A 77 3.81 -7.83 7.44
C ARG A 77 2.70 -7.21 6.57
N LEU A 78 2.36 -7.81 5.43
CA LEU A 78 1.25 -7.34 4.57
C LEU A 78 -0.08 -7.36 5.33
N THR A 79 -0.33 -8.45 6.06
CA THR A 79 -1.53 -8.62 6.88
C THR A 79 -1.58 -7.61 8.02
N ALA A 80 -0.43 -7.23 8.58
CA ALA A 80 -0.35 -6.24 9.64
C ALA A 80 -0.58 -4.79 9.17
N ILE A 81 -0.32 -4.46 7.90
CA ILE A 81 -0.48 -3.09 7.37
C ILE A 81 -1.80 -2.86 6.65
N ARG A 82 -2.48 -3.91 6.17
CA ARG A 82 -3.80 -3.79 5.53
C ARG A 82 -4.92 -3.76 6.57
N ALA A 83 -5.92 -2.92 6.33
CA ALA A 83 -7.10 -2.81 7.19
C ALA A 83 -8.01 -4.04 7.07
N ASP A 84 -8.11 -4.62 5.88
CA ASP A 84 -8.85 -5.85 5.62
C ASP A 84 -7.87 -7.02 5.39
N THR A 85 -7.79 -7.90 6.39
CA THR A 85 -6.93 -9.08 6.33
C THR A 85 -7.49 -10.18 5.44
N SER A 86 -8.80 -10.15 5.14
CA SER A 86 -9.45 -11.16 4.30
C SER A 86 -9.07 -11.02 2.82
N GLU A 87 -8.66 -9.82 2.39
CA GLU A 87 -8.13 -9.56 1.04
C GLU A 87 -6.73 -10.15 0.82
N ILE A 88 -5.96 -10.36 1.89
CA ILE A 88 -4.57 -10.82 1.79
C ILE A 88 -4.54 -12.34 1.89
N ASN A 89 -4.52 -13.00 0.73
CA ASN A 89 -4.37 -14.44 0.64
C ASN A 89 -2.89 -14.84 0.57
N ARG A 90 -2.49 -15.83 1.38
CA ARG A 90 -1.12 -16.36 1.42
C ARG A 90 -0.67 -16.92 0.07
N SER A 91 -1.52 -17.69 -0.62
CA SER A 91 -1.24 -18.20 -1.97
C SER A 91 -1.04 -17.08 -2.98
N TYR A 92 -1.86 -16.02 -2.90
CA TYR A 92 -1.74 -14.86 -3.78
C TYR A 92 -0.46 -14.06 -3.52
N THR A 93 -0.03 -13.97 -2.26
CA THR A 93 1.24 -13.34 -1.89
C THR A 93 2.42 -14.07 -2.54
N TYR A 94 2.47 -15.41 -2.47
CA TYR A 94 3.53 -16.19 -3.12
C TYR A 94 3.48 -16.12 -4.65
N GLN A 95 2.28 -16.11 -5.25
CA GLN A 95 2.13 -15.88 -6.70
C GLN A 95 2.67 -14.50 -7.10
N THR A 96 2.43 -13.48 -6.27
CA THR A 96 2.92 -12.12 -6.50
C THR A 96 4.44 -12.05 -6.38
N LEU A 97 5.04 -12.70 -5.38
CA LEU A 97 6.51 -12.78 -5.25
C LEU A 97 7.17 -13.43 -6.47
N ARG A 98 6.61 -14.55 -6.94
CA ARG A 98 7.08 -15.22 -8.15
C ARG A 98 6.92 -14.36 -9.40
N TRP A 99 5.84 -13.57 -9.48
CA TRP A 99 5.65 -12.63 -10.58
C TRP A 99 6.71 -11.52 -10.53
N LEU A 100 6.99 -10.94 -9.36
CA LEU A 100 8.03 -9.91 -9.18
C LEU A 100 9.42 -10.45 -9.53
N GLU A 101 9.70 -11.70 -9.17
CA GLU A 101 10.94 -12.41 -9.54
C GLU A 101 11.08 -12.56 -11.06
N ASN A 102 10.03 -13.02 -11.74
CA ASN A 102 10.03 -13.14 -13.21
C ASN A 102 10.22 -11.80 -13.94
N HIS A 103 9.99 -10.67 -13.27
CA HIS A 103 10.14 -9.31 -13.82
C HIS A 103 11.42 -8.61 -13.34
N ASP A 104 12.34 -9.34 -12.69
CA ASP A 104 13.60 -8.79 -12.19
C ASP A 104 13.39 -7.63 -11.20
N LEU A 105 12.31 -7.67 -10.41
CA LEU A 105 12.03 -6.67 -9.36
C LEU A 105 12.42 -7.17 -7.97
N VAL A 106 12.46 -8.48 -7.80
CA VAL A 106 12.87 -9.16 -6.57
C VAL A 106 13.76 -10.35 -6.97
N GLU A 107 14.83 -10.60 -6.23
CA GLU A 107 15.62 -11.81 -6.31
C GLU A 107 15.19 -12.78 -5.20
N SER A 108 15.19 -14.08 -5.49
CA SER A 108 14.95 -15.12 -4.50
C SER A 108 16.16 -16.03 -4.34
N SER A 109 16.47 -16.40 -3.10
CA SER A 109 17.51 -17.37 -2.76
C SER A 109 16.97 -18.38 -1.74
N PRO A 110 17.36 -19.66 -1.82
CA PRO A 110 17.04 -20.62 -0.77
C PRO A 110 17.60 -20.13 0.57
N SER A 111 16.79 -20.20 1.63
CA SER A 111 17.24 -19.77 2.96
C SER A 111 18.37 -20.65 3.47
N GLU A 112 19.42 -20.03 4.01
CA GLU A 112 20.53 -20.77 4.63
C GLU A 112 20.10 -21.52 5.90
N SER A 113 19.03 -21.06 6.55
CA SER A 113 18.56 -21.60 7.82
C SER A 113 17.76 -22.92 7.70
N ASP A 114 16.86 -23.01 6.72
CA ASP A 114 15.94 -24.14 6.52
C ASP A 114 16.14 -24.84 5.16
N GLY A 115 16.70 -24.15 4.15
CA GLY A 115 16.87 -24.67 2.79
C GLY A 115 15.57 -24.98 2.03
N ARG A 116 14.41 -24.92 2.69
CA ARG A 116 13.07 -25.18 2.13
C ARG A 116 12.31 -23.91 1.78
N ALA A 117 12.57 -22.84 2.51
CA ALA A 117 11.98 -21.54 2.28
C ALA A 117 12.88 -20.69 1.38
N ASN A 118 12.28 -19.72 0.69
CA ASN A 118 13.01 -18.71 -0.06
C ASN A 118 13.05 -17.40 0.74
N GLU A 119 14.21 -16.78 0.72
CA GLU A 119 14.43 -15.41 1.13
C GLU A 119 14.35 -14.50 -0.09
N TYR A 120 13.88 -13.27 0.11
CA TYR A 120 13.60 -12.33 -0.98
C TYR A 120 14.29 -10.99 -0.77
N GLN A 121 14.93 -10.46 -1.80
CA GLN A 121 15.54 -9.12 -1.80
C GLN A 121 15.06 -8.29 -2.99
N PRO A 122 14.84 -6.97 -2.83
CA PRO A 122 14.56 -6.13 -3.99
C PRO A 122 15.82 -6.02 -4.86
N THR A 123 15.66 -6.11 -6.18
CA THR A 123 16.76 -5.84 -7.11
C THR A 123 17.02 -4.33 -7.20
N ASN A 124 18.12 -3.92 -7.84
CA ASN A 124 18.34 -2.51 -8.19
C ASN A 124 17.18 -1.94 -9.03
N ARG A 125 16.61 -2.75 -9.92
CA ARG A 125 15.45 -2.38 -10.73
C ARG A 125 14.20 -2.21 -9.86
N GLY A 126 13.93 -3.14 -8.95
CA GLY A 126 12.83 -3.05 -7.99
C GLY A 126 12.92 -1.79 -7.12
N MET A 127 14.11 -1.46 -6.63
CA MET A 127 14.35 -0.23 -5.87
C MET A 127 14.08 1.03 -6.69
N ALA A 128 14.56 1.07 -7.93
CA ALA A 128 14.31 2.23 -8.80
C ALA A 128 12.82 2.41 -9.16
N VAL A 129 12.05 1.32 -9.28
CA VAL A 129 10.58 1.39 -9.42
C VAL A 129 9.94 2.00 -8.17
N LEU A 130 10.37 1.59 -6.98
CA LEU A 130 9.86 2.17 -5.73
C LEU A 130 10.17 3.67 -5.61
N ASP A 131 11.38 4.10 -6.00
CA ASP A 131 11.77 5.51 -5.99
C ASP A 131 10.94 6.35 -6.97
N ALA A 132 10.66 5.80 -8.16
CA ALA A 132 9.79 6.45 -9.14
C ALA A 132 8.34 6.58 -8.63
N LEU A 133 7.81 5.54 -7.97
CA LEU A 133 6.48 5.59 -7.33
C LEU A 133 6.43 6.64 -6.22
N ALA A 134 7.45 6.69 -5.35
CA ALA A 134 7.54 7.67 -4.27
C ALA A 134 7.56 9.11 -4.82
N THR A 135 8.35 9.35 -5.87
CA THR A 135 8.43 10.64 -6.57
C THR A 135 7.05 11.04 -7.11
N ARG A 136 6.35 10.14 -7.78
CA ARG A 136 5.01 10.41 -8.32
C ARG A 136 4.00 10.73 -7.21
N TYR A 137 4.00 9.98 -6.11
CA TYR A 137 3.10 10.28 -4.99
C TYR A 137 3.38 11.64 -4.37
N SER A 138 4.66 12.05 -4.26
CA SER A 138 5.01 13.38 -3.77
C SER A 138 4.51 14.50 -4.70
N GLN A 139 4.54 14.29 -6.01
CA GLN A 139 4.02 15.25 -7.00
C GLN A 139 2.50 15.38 -6.89
N VAL A 140 1.79 14.26 -6.73
CA VAL A 140 0.33 14.28 -6.52
C VAL A 140 -0.02 14.98 -5.20
N ALA A 141 0.74 14.72 -4.13
CA ALA A 141 0.53 15.37 -2.83
C ALA A 141 0.78 16.88 -2.86
N THR A 142 1.74 17.35 -3.68
CA THR A 142 2.08 18.77 -3.82
C THR A 142 1.20 19.52 -4.83
N ALA A 143 0.66 18.83 -5.82
CA ALA A 143 -0.26 19.41 -6.80
C ALA A 143 -1.68 19.64 -6.24
N ARG A 144 -1.98 19.17 -5.02
CA ARG A 144 -3.25 19.44 -4.35
C ARG A 144 -3.32 20.94 -4.01
N PRO A 145 -4.18 21.73 -4.68
CA PRO A 145 -4.26 23.16 -4.44
C PRO A 145 -4.60 23.39 -2.98
N GLY A 146 -3.87 24.29 -2.32
CA GLY A 146 -4.15 24.68 -0.95
C GLY A 146 -5.61 25.06 -0.80
N SER A 147 -6.27 24.36 0.12
CA SER A 147 -7.27 24.88 1.05
C SER A 147 -7.70 26.31 0.76
N ILE A 148 -8.96 26.46 0.33
CA ILE A 148 -9.71 27.71 0.31
C ILE A 148 -9.35 28.54 1.56
N ASP A 149 -8.93 29.78 1.34
CA ASP A 149 -8.68 30.80 2.36
C ASP A 149 -9.95 31.01 3.21
N ASN A 150 -10.06 30.30 4.34
CA ASN A 150 -11.00 30.61 5.40
C ASN A 150 -10.46 31.74 6.30
N THR A 151 -9.95 32.81 5.69
CA THR A 151 -9.51 34.02 6.39
C THR A 151 -10.62 35.08 6.33
N SER A 152 -11.76 34.83 6.98
CA SER A 152 -12.68 35.88 7.46
C SER A 152 -13.80 35.26 8.29
N LEU A 153 -13.49 34.91 9.54
CA LEU A 153 -14.51 34.90 10.59
C LEU A 153 -14.12 35.97 11.62
N PRO A 154 -15.02 36.91 11.96
CA PRO A 154 -14.73 37.93 12.95
C PRO A 154 -14.59 37.31 14.35
N PRO A 155 -13.80 37.90 15.25
CA PRO A 155 -13.59 37.37 16.59
C PRO A 155 -14.86 37.55 17.43
N PHE A 156 -15.55 36.46 17.73
CA PHE A 156 -16.53 36.45 18.81
C PHE A 156 -15.78 36.59 20.14
N SER A 157 -15.87 37.80 20.72
CA SER A 157 -15.47 38.07 22.09
C SER A 157 -16.48 37.45 23.05
N LEU A 158 -16.20 36.24 23.55
CA LEU A 158 -16.90 35.70 24.71
C LEU A 158 -16.26 36.29 25.97
N GLY A 159 -17.05 37.09 26.68
CA GLY A 159 -16.71 37.65 27.98
C GLY A 159 -16.47 36.57 29.03
N ARG A 160 -15.41 36.76 29.81
CA ARG A 160 -15.02 35.94 30.96
C ARG A 160 -15.35 36.71 32.24
N PRO A 161 -16.29 36.27 33.08
CA PRO A 161 -16.19 36.45 34.53
C PRO A 161 -15.32 35.29 35.05
N GLY A 162 -14.23 35.50 35.79
CA GLY A 162 -14.22 36.24 37.04
C GLY A 162 -14.59 35.26 38.14
N ASP A 163 -13.64 34.44 38.59
CA ASP A 163 -13.67 33.98 39.98
C ASP A 163 -12.27 33.60 40.47
N ASP A 164 -11.97 34.15 41.63
CA ASP A 164 -10.72 34.07 42.37
C ASP A 164 -10.80 32.88 43.32
N SER A 165 -9.75 32.04 43.38
CA SER A 165 -9.53 31.20 44.56
C SER A 165 -8.06 30.83 44.71
N GLU A 166 -7.58 31.16 45.91
CA GLU A 166 -6.24 31.12 46.46
C GLU A 166 -5.60 29.72 46.60
N SER A 167 -4.27 29.75 46.44
CA SER A 167 -3.23 29.12 47.27
C SER A 167 -3.43 27.72 47.87
N GLY A 168 -2.59 26.80 47.40
CA GLY A 168 -2.18 25.60 48.13
C GLY A 168 -0.75 25.21 47.76
N ASN A 169 0.20 25.61 48.60
CA ASN A 169 1.64 25.40 48.50
C ASN A 169 2.01 23.92 48.76
N GLY A 170 2.91 23.32 47.98
CA GLY A 170 3.34 21.93 48.18
C GLY A 170 4.60 21.56 47.39
N HIS A 171 5.63 21.16 48.12
CA HIS A 171 7.04 21.13 47.76
C HIS A 171 7.49 19.84 47.03
N THR A 172 8.55 19.98 46.21
CA THR A 172 9.63 19.02 45.89
C THR A 172 9.34 17.68 45.20
N GLY A 173 10.03 17.46 44.07
CA GLY A 173 10.30 16.11 43.57
C GLY A 173 10.75 16.08 42.11
N GLN A 174 12.02 16.37 41.85
CA GLN A 174 12.67 16.02 40.58
C GLN A 174 12.48 14.53 40.28
N THR A 175 11.94 14.22 39.10
CA THR A 175 12.37 13.07 38.30
C THR A 175 12.27 13.46 36.84
N MET A 176 13.42 13.65 36.19
CA MET A 176 13.48 13.65 34.74
C MET A 176 13.13 12.24 34.26
N ARG A 177 11.89 12.06 33.82
CA ARG A 177 11.52 10.98 32.91
C ARG A 177 11.31 11.60 31.55
N SER A 178 12.23 11.32 30.63
CA SER A 178 11.98 11.48 29.20
C SER A 178 10.82 10.56 28.84
N ASP A 179 9.62 11.12 28.85
CA ASP A 179 8.48 10.54 28.15
C ASP A 179 8.83 10.61 26.66
N GLY A 180 9.41 9.52 26.16
CA GLY A 180 9.32 9.14 24.76
C GLY A 180 7.84 8.94 24.45
N GLY A 181 7.15 10.05 24.20
CA GLY A 181 5.79 10.08 23.72
C GLY A 181 5.74 9.32 22.42
N SER A 182 5.43 8.03 22.53
CA SER A 182 4.97 7.20 21.43
C SER A 182 3.80 7.93 20.82
N VAL A 183 4.07 8.68 19.75
CA VAL A 183 3.03 9.19 18.87
C VAL A 183 2.35 7.95 18.37
N THR A 184 1.16 7.65 18.92
CA THR A 184 0.36 6.56 18.40
C THR A 184 0.26 6.77 16.89
N PRO A 185 0.63 5.79 16.06
CA PRO A 185 0.76 5.97 14.61
C PRO A 185 -0.54 6.44 13.94
N SER A 186 -1.66 6.38 14.67
CA SER A 186 -3.01 6.83 14.30
C SER A 186 -3.14 8.33 13.95
N SER A 187 -2.27 9.21 14.45
CA SER A 187 -2.46 10.68 14.29
C SER A 187 -1.60 11.32 13.19
N ALA A 188 -0.71 10.56 12.54
CA ALA A 188 0.11 11.10 11.46
C ALA A 188 -0.81 11.57 10.30
N PRO A 189 -0.63 12.79 9.75
CA PRO A 189 -1.48 13.31 8.66
C PRO A 189 -1.60 12.34 7.48
N MET A 190 -0.49 11.66 7.14
CA MET A 190 -0.45 10.68 6.06
C MET A 190 -1.31 9.44 6.36
N VAL A 191 -1.26 8.90 7.59
CA VAL A 191 -2.08 7.75 8.02
C VAL A 191 -3.56 8.10 8.02
N ARG A 192 -3.91 9.31 8.46
CA ARG A 192 -5.29 9.82 8.39
C ARG A 192 -5.77 9.96 6.95
N SER A 193 -4.94 10.51 6.06
CA SER A 193 -5.29 10.64 4.64
C SER A 193 -5.51 9.29 3.97
N THR A 194 -4.66 8.30 4.24
CA THR A 194 -4.82 6.94 3.68
C THR A 194 -6.09 6.27 4.21
N ARG A 195 -6.39 6.43 5.50
CA ARG A 195 -7.61 5.87 6.10
C ARG A 195 -8.87 6.56 5.57
N ALA A 196 -8.85 7.88 5.46
CA ALA A 196 -9.93 8.66 4.86
C ALA A 196 -10.17 8.24 3.40
N TYR A 197 -9.11 8.01 2.62
CA TYR A 197 -9.24 7.49 1.26
C TYR A 197 -9.88 6.10 1.21
N GLY A 198 -9.49 5.18 2.12
CA GLY A 198 -10.12 3.87 2.22
C GLY A 198 -11.61 3.97 2.54
N VAL A 199 -11.97 4.82 3.50
CA VAL A 199 -13.38 5.08 3.86
C VAL A 199 -14.14 5.72 2.69
N ALA A 200 -13.53 6.63 1.94
CA ALA A 200 -14.13 7.23 0.74
C ALA A 200 -14.42 6.16 -0.31
N LYS A 201 -13.49 5.22 -0.53
CA LYS A 201 -13.67 4.12 -1.47
C LYS A 201 -14.85 3.21 -1.06
N SER A 202 -14.90 2.81 0.22
CA SER A 202 -15.99 1.98 0.74
C SER A 202 -17.35 2.68 0.65
N LEU A 203 -17.41 3.97 1.02
CA LEU A 203 -18.62 4.78 0.93
C LEU A 203 -19.09 4.90 -0.53
N ARG A 204 -18.18 5.17 -1.45
CA ARG A 204 -18.47 5.27 -2.89
C ARG A 204 -19.01 3.96 -3.44
N ASN A 205 -18.35 2.83 -3.15
CA ASN A 205 -18.80 1.53 -3.64
C ASN A 205 -20.20 1.18 -3.09
N HIS A 206 -20.46 1.48 -1.83
CA HIS A 206 -21.78 1.29 -1.25
C HIS A 206 -22.86 2.10 -1.99
N LEU A 207 -22.65 3.41 -2.15
CA LEU A 207 -23.60 4.29 -2.84
C LEU A 207 -23.82 3.92 -4.32
N ALA A 208 -22.78 3.38 -4.97
CA ALA A 208 -22.89 2.92 -6.36
C ALA A 208 -23.72 1.63 -6.47
N THR A 209 -23.66 0.75 -5.45
CA THR A 209 -24.46 -0.49 -5.42
C THR A 209 -25.92 -0.27 -5.03
N THR A 210 -26.22 0.80 -4.30
CA THR A 210 -27.58 1.16 -3.88
C THR A 210 -28.32 2.04 -4.91
N ASP A 211 -27.91 2.00 -6.18
CA ASP A 211 -28.51 2.72 -7.31
C ASP A 211 -28.70 4.24 -7.05
N GLY A 212 -27.72 4.86 -6.38
CA GLY A 212 -27.73 6.30 -6.10
C GLY A 212 -28.61 6.74 -4.93
N GLU A 213 -29.06 5.81 -4.08
CA GLU A 213 -29.69 6.19 -2.81
C GLU A 213 -28.77 7.10 -1.99
N THR A 214 -29.30 8.23 -1.52
CA THR A 214 -28.57 9.16 -0.65
C THR A 214 -28.46 8.58 0.75
N ILE A 215 -27.28 8.64 1.37
CA ILE A 215 -27.09 8.21 2.76
C ILE A 215 -26.84 9.41 3.66
N THR A 216 -27.36 9.40 4.88
CA THR A 216 -27.03 10.45 5.85
C THR A 216 -25.63 10.22 6.43
N LEU A 217 -24.93 11.30 6.81
CA LEU A 217 -23.58 11.19 7.37
C LEU A 217 -23.50 10.30 8.65
N PRO A 218 -24.49 10.32 9.58
CA PRO A 218 -24.57 9.35 10.67
C PRO A 218 -24.73 7.90 10.20
N ASP A 219 -25.66 7.64 9.27
CA ASP A 219 -25.92 6.27 8.78
C ASP A 219 -24.68 5.71 8.06
N ALA A 220 -23.97 6.56 7.31
CA ALA A 220 -22.70 6.20 6.68
C ALA A 220 -21.62 5.82 7.70
N ALA A 221 -21.55 6.53 8.83
CA ALA A 221 -20.60 6.22 9.89
C ALA A 221 -20.90 4.85 10.53
N ASP A 222 -22.18 4.59 10.82
CA ASP A 222 -22.64 3.32 11.40
C ASP A 222 -22.42 2.15 10.43
N LEU A 223 -22.80 2.32 9.16
CA LEU A 223 -22.63 1.33 8.10
C LEU A 223 -21.17 0.91 7.93
N LEU A 224 -20.26 1.88 7.87
CA LEU A 224 -18.83 1.64 7.65
C LEU A 224 -18.09 1.32 8.96
N THR A 225 -18.79 1.18 10.08
CA THR A 225 -18.20 0.98 11.42
C THR A 225 -17.08 1.98 11.73
N THR A 226 -17.29 3.24 11.34
CA THR A 226 -16.32 4.33 11.47
C THR A 226 -16.93 5.52 12.21
N THR A 227 -16.15 6.59 12.38
CA THR A 227 -16.64 7.80 13.06
C THR A 227 -17.18 8.80 12.06
N HIS A 228 -18.17 9.60 12.46
CA HIS A 228 -18.69 10.72 11.68
C HIS A 228 -17.59 11.63 11.13
N ARG A 229 -16.60 11.97 11.97
CA ARG A 229 -15.42 12.74 11.56
C ARG A 229 -14.63 12.08 10.43
N MET A 230 -14.46 10.76 10.47
CA MET A 230 -13.75 10.03 9.42
C MET A 230 -14.54 10.02 8.11
N CYS A 231 -15.87 9.97 8.15
CA CYS A 231 -16.69 10.13 6.95
C CYS A 231 -16.53 11.54 6.36
N THR A 232 -16.51 12.58 7.20
CA THR A 232 -16.22 13.95 6.73
C THR A 232 -14.82 14.05 6.12
N ASP A 233 -13.79 13.53 6.81
CA ASP A 233 -12.42 13.52 6.30
C ASP A 233 -12.32 12.75 4.97
N ALA A 234 -13.09 11.67 4.80
CA ALA A 234 -13.17 10.88 3.57
C ALA A 234 -13.82 11.64 2.41
N ILE A 235 -14.90 12.36 2.69
CA ILE A 235 -15.59 13.23 1.72
C ILE A 235 -14.66 14.37 1.31
N ASP A 236 -14.01 15.04 2.26
CA ASP A 236 -13.03 16.10 1.98
C ASP A 236 -11.82 15.56 1.21
N ALA A 237 -11.41 14.31 1.49
CA ALA A 237 -10.31 13.66 0.80
C ALA A 237 -10.60 13.41 -0.68
N ARG A 238 -11.87 13.23 -1.06
CA ARG A 238 -12.36 12.92 -2.40
C ARG A 238 -13.63 13.71 -2.72
N SER A 239 -13.57 15.02 -2.58
CA SER A 239 -14.76 15.88 -2.75
C SER A 239 -15.29 15.86 -4.19
N GLU A 240 -14.48 15.43 -5.15
CA GLU A 240 -14.93 15.19 -6.52
C GLU A 240 -15.88 13.99 -6.65
N TRP A 241 -15.92 13.07 -5.67
CA TRP A 241 -16.79 11.87 -5.69
C TRP A 241 -18.15 12.08 -5.03
N PHE A 242 -18.26 13.09 -4.17
CA PHE A 242 -19.42 13.25 -3.30
C PHE A 242 -19.97 14.68 -3.34
N ASP A 243 -21.28 14.80 -3.48
CA ASP A 243 -22.01 16.02 -3.21
C ASP A 243 -22.68 15.92 -1.83
N LEU A 244 -22.58 17.00 -1.06
CA LEU A 244 -23.28 17.15 0.21
C LEU A 244 -24.55 17.98 -0.01
N THR A 245 -25.70 17.34 0.13
CA THR A 245 -27.00 18.01 0.01
C THR A 245 -27.64 18.19 1.39
N HIS A 246 -28.07 19.42 1.69
CA HIS A 246 -28.90 19.72 2.85
C HIS A 246 -30.36 19.70 2.42
N VAL A 247 -31.14 18.76 2.94
CA VAL A 247 -32.57 18.65 2.63
C VAL A 247 -33.38 19.73 3.37
N ASP A 248 -32.94 20.13 4.58
CA ASP A 248 -33.51 21.23 5.35
C ASP A 248 -32.50 21.72 6.40
N ALA A 249 -32.71 22.91 6.97
CA ALA A 249 -31.79 23.49 7.98
C ALA A 249 -31.65 22.63 9.26
N ASP A 250 -32.68 21.83 9.56
CA ASP A 250 -32.72 20.93 10.71
C ASP A 250 -32.48 19.45 10.33
N GLN A 251 -32.18 19.14 9.06
CA GLN A 251 -31.97 17.77 8.59
C GLN A 251 -30.49 17.40 8.50
N PRO A 252 -30.16 16.10 8.72
CA PRO A 252 -28.81 15.62 8.58
C PRO A 252 -28.29 15.81 7.15
N THR A 253 -27.01 16.12 7.00
CA THR A 253 -26.36 16.23 5.70
C THR A 253 -26.42 14.88 4.97
N CYS A 254 -26.99 14.87 3.77
CA CYS A 254 -27.02 13.70 2.90
C CYS A 254 -25.81 13.72 1.97
N ILE A 255 -25.26 12.53 1.73
CA ILE A 255 -24.14 12.28 0.83
C ILE A 255 -24.70 11.66 -0.44
N VAL A 256 -24.36 12.25 -1.58
CA VAL A 256 -24.77 11.79 -2.91
C VAL A 256 -23.51 11.54 -3.75
N LEU A 257 -23.52 10.52 -4.61
CA LEU A 257 -22.44 10.33 -5.58
C LEU A 257 -22.56 11.33 -6.73
N THR A 258 -21.43 11.92 -7.09
CA THR A 258 -21.29 12.67 -8.35
C THR A 258 -21.10 11.70 -9.52
N GLU A 259 -21.17 12.20 -10.76
CA GLU A 259 -20.81 11.42 -11.95
C GLU A 259 -19.37 10.87 -11.87
N ALA A 260 -18.42 11.66 -11.36
CA ALA A 260 -17.04 11.22 -11.17
C ALA A 260 -16.91 10.13 -10.09
N GLY A 261 -17.77 10.16 -9.07
CA GLY A 261 -17.87 9.09 -8.08
C GLY A 261 -18.40 7.78 -8.68
N ILE A 262 -19.39 7.85 -9.56
CA ILE A 262 -19.96 6.70 -10.28
C ILE A 262 -18.95 6.09 -11.26
N GLU A 263 -18.27 6.92 -12.05
CA GLU A 263 -17.21 6.48 -12.96
C GLU A 263 -16.08 5.80 -12.20
N ALA A 264 -15.61 6.43 -11.10
CA ALA A 264 -14.56 5.85 -10.28
C ALA A 264 -14.97 4.53 -9.60
N ALA A 265 -16.25 4.31 -9.32
CA ALA A 265 -16.77 3.03 -8.83
C ALA A 265 -16.79 1.97 -9.93
N SER A 266 -17.16 2.36 -11.16
CA SER A 266 -17.18 1.47 -12.34
C SER A 266 -15.78 1.00 -12.74
N ASP A 267 -14.78 1.87 -12.59
CA ASP A 267 -13.36 1.56 -12.85
C ASP A 267 -12.69 0.75 -11.75
N ASP A 268 -13.34 0.57 -10.60
CA ASP A 268 -12.78 -0.19 -9.49
C ASP A 268 -13.04 -1.70 -9.69
N PRO A 269 -12.00 -2.51 -9.96
CA PRO A 269 -12.16 -3.94 -10.22
C PRO A 269 -12.68 -4.73 -9.00
N TYR A 270 -12.78 -4.08 -7.84
CA TYR A 270 -13.33 -4.63 -6.60
C TYR A 270 -14.76 -4.18 -6.32
N CYS A 271 -15.36 -3.35 -7.17
CA CYS A 271 -16.76 -2.96 -7.06
C CYS A 271 -17.63 -4.01 -7.78
N ASP A 272 -18.00 -5.08 -7.07
CA ASP A 272 -18.82 -6.17 -7.62
C ASP A 272 -20.29 -5.75 -7.74
N PHE A 273 -20.63 -5.09 -8.85
CA PHE A 273 -22.03 -4.78 -9.22
C PHE A 273 -22.89 -6.05 -9.41
N THR A 274 -22.26 -7.22 -9.56
CA THR A 274 -22.93 -8.49 -9.83
C THR A 274 -23.58 -9.15 -8.61
N SER A 275 -23.46 -8.57 -7.41
CA SER A 275 -24.01 -9.16 -6.18
C SER A 275 -25.37 -8.59 -5.74
N CYS A 276 -25.92 -7.59 -6.45
CA CYS A 276 -27.16 -6.89 -6.07
C CYS A 276 -28.32 -6.99 -7.09
N LEU A 277 -28.22 -7.86 -8.11
CA LEU A 277 -29.32 -8.16 -9.05
C LEU A 277 -29.96 -9.53 -8.79
#